data_AF-A0A1Z9C3F9-F1
#
_entry.id   AF-A0A1Z9C3F9-F1
#
_cell.length_a   1.000
_cell.length_b   1.000
_cell.length_c   1.000
_cell.angle_alpha   90.00
_cell.angle_beta   90.00
_cell.angle_gamma   90.00
#
_symmetry.space_group_name_H-M   'P 1'
#
loop_
_entity.id
_entity.type
_entity.pdbx_description
1 polymer ?
#
loop_
_entity_poly.entity_id
_entity_poly.type
_entity_poly.pdbx_seq_one_letter_code
_entity_poly.pdbx_strand_id
1 'polypeptide(L)'
;MNLNSDPLFSLLAAVRCPSCGTLENKGTFKCPECGLFHSSMPMEERKAPDPSERVQQREIDPSAYSLSSNSKVLTEKFDETNEIQSWTGGNTDFSDLGDEPPPVKIGKSQADDVELIHDE
;
A
#
# COMPACT_ATOMS: atom_id res chain seq x y z
N MET A 1 30.08 -0.45 -32.65
CA MET A 1 29.28 -1.26 -31.71
C MET A 1 27.98 -0.51 -31.47
N ASN A 2 26.84 -1.12 -31.75
CA ASN A 2 25.55 -0.45 -31.69
C ASN A 2 25.11 -0.41 -30.22
N LEU A 3 25.22 0.76 -29.58
CA LEU A 3 24.92 0.94 -28.14
C LEU A 3 23.44 0.64 -27.80
N ASN A 4 22.56 0.67 -28.82
CA ASN A 4 21.12 0.41 -28.68
C ASN A 4 20.74 -1.07 -28.52
N SER A 5 21.66 -2.03 -28.72
CA SER A 5 21.36 -3.45 -28.50
C SER A 5 21.76 -3.95 -27.11
N ASP A 6 22.38 -3.10 -26.29
CA ASP A 6 22.80 -3.48 -24.94
C ASP A 6 21.61 -3.33 -23.96
N PRO A 7 21.17 -4.42 -23.31
CA PRO A 7 20.07 -4.37 -22.33
C PRO A 7 20.36 -3.43 -21.15
N LEU A 8 21.64 -3.18 -20.84
CA LEU A 8 22.04 -2.29 -19.73
C LEU A 8 21.72 -0.82 -20.00
N PHE A 9 21.51 -0.42 -21.25
CA PHE A 9 21.15 0.95 -21.60
C PHE A 9 19.79 1.37 -20.98
N SER A 10 18.89 0.42 -20.74
CA SER A 10 17.61 0.65 -20.06
C SER A 10 17.77 1.21 -18.63
N LEU A 11 18.89 0.88 -17.96
CA LEU A 11 19.16 1.29 -16.58
C LEU A 11 19.64 2.75 -16.48
N LEU A 12 20.11 3.37 -17.57
CA LEU A 12 20.49 4.79 -17.57
C LEU A 12 19.30 5.71 -17.32
N ALA A 13 18.10 5.24 -17.68
CA ALA A 13 16.84 5.93 -17.43
C ALA A 13 16.22 5.58 -16.06
N ALA A 14 16.89 4.78 -15.22
CA ALA A 14 16.39 4.39 -13.91
C ALA A 14 16.91 5.31 -12.77
N VAL A 15 16.17 5.34 -11.66
CA VAL A 15 16.46 6.02 -10.39
C VAL A 15 16.22 5.02 -9.26
N ARG A 16 17.03 5.09 -8.21
CA ARG A 16 16.86 4.28 -7.01
C ARG A 16 15.90 4.96 -6.03
N CYS A 17 14.92 4.23 -5.53
CA CYS A 17 14.08 4.70 -4.42
C CYS A 17 14.90 4.83 -3.13
N PRO A 18 14.83 5.96 -2.40
CA PRO A 18 15.59 6.15 -1.16
C PRO A 18 15.10 5.30 0.02
N SER A 19 13.85 4.81 -0.01
CA SER A 19 13.26 4.03 1.09
C SER A 19 13.48 2.52 0.93
N CYS A 20 13.11 1.93 -0.21
CA CYS A 20 13.22 0.48 -0.43
C CYS A 20 14.37 0.06 -1.34
N GLY A 21 15.04 0.99 -2.01
CA GLY A 21 16.15 0.69 -2.92
C GLY A 21 15.74 0.14 -4.29
N THR A 22 14.45 -0.01 -4.57
CA THR A 22 13.95 -0.46 -5.89
C THR A 22 14.38 0.51 -6.99
N LEU A 23 14.79 -0.04 -8.14
CA LEU A 23 15.09 0.73 -9.34
C LEU A 23 13.81 1.00 -10.13
N GLU A 24 13.61 2.25 -10.50
CA GLU A 24 12.40 2.72 -11.15
C GLU A 24 12.72 3.71 -12.26
N ASN A 25 11.88 3.80 -13.29
CA ASN A 25 12.11 4.73 -14.39
C ASN A 25 12.00 6.20 -13.92
N LYS A 26 12.91 7.04 -14.42
CA LYS A 26 12.89 8.50 -14.24
C LYS A 26 11.53 9.07 -14.62
N GLY A 27 10.94 9.88 -13.74
CA GLY A 27 9.66 10.55 -13.98
C GLY A 27 8.44 9.85 -13.35
N THR A 28 8.64 8.71 -12.69
CA THR A 28 7.63 8.14 -11.82
C THR A 28 7.34 8.99 -10.58
N PHE A 29 6.07 9.08 -10.20
CA PHE A 29 5.62 9.83 -9.03
C PHE A 29 5.67 9.02 -7.73
N LYS A 30 5.57 7.70 -7.82
CA LYS A 30 5.37 6.76 -6.71
C LYS A 30 6.18 5.50 -6.98
N CYS A 31 6.93 5.05 -5.97
CA CYS A 31 7.55 3.73 -6.02
C CYS A 31 6.49 2.61 -6.05
N PRO A 32 6.55 1.64 -6.99
CA PRO A 32 5.58 0.55 -7.08
C PRO A 32 5.63 -0.39 -5.89
N GLU A 33 6.79 -0.53 -5.25
CA GLU A 33 7.00 -1.47 -4.14
C GLU A 33 6.60 -0.87 -2.78
N CYS A 34 7.21 0.26 -2.40
CA CYS A 34 6.98 0.84 -1.07
C CYS A 34 5.94 1.97 -1.05
N GLY A 35 5.42 2.38 -2.20
CA GLY A 35 4.42 3.44 -2.31
C GLY A 35 4.93 4.84 -1.96
N LEU A 36 6.24 5.02 -1.75
CA LEU A 36 6.82 6.33 -1.44
C LEU A 36 6.66 7.27 -2.65
N PHE A 37 6.18 8.48 -2.38
CA PHE A 37 6.11 9.54 -3.39
C PHE A 37 7.47 10.23 -3.53
N HIS A 38 8.02 10.27 -4.74
CA HIS A 38 9.32 10.89 -5.03
C HIS A 38 9.20 12.39 -5.36
N SER A 39 7.98 12.88 -5.59
CA SER A 39 7.71 14.30 -5.81
C SER A 39 6.54 14.78 -4.96
N SER A 40 6.60 16.05 -4.54
CA SER A 40 5.53 16.75 -3.81
C SER A 40 4.40 17.23 -4.72
N MET A 41 4.39 16.85 -6.00
CA MET A 41 3.65 17.55 -7.05
C MET A 41 2.23 17.04 -7.36
N PRO A 42 1.69 15.94 -6.79
CA PRO A 42 0.25 15.65 -6.88
C PRO A 42 -0.50 15.89 -5.56
N MET A 43 0.14 16.47 -4.54
CA MET A 43 -0.57 16.90 -3.33
C MET A 43 -1.02 18.35 -3.53
N GLU A 44 -1.92 18.57 -4.49
CA GLU A 44 -2.66 19.82 -4.49
C GLU A 44 -3.51 19.80 -3.22
N GLU A 45 -3.13 20.66 -2.27
CA GLU A 45 -3.83 20.87 -1.01
C GLU A 45 -5.18 21.50 -1.36
N ARG A 46 -6.13 20.64 -1.73
CA ARG A 46 -7.50 21.06 -1.99
C ARG A 46 -8.05 21.62 -0.69
N LYS A 47 -8.29 22.93 -0.66
CA LYS A 47 -9.02 23.57 0.43
C LYS A 47 -10.34 22.79 0.61
N ALA A 48 -10.62 22.37 1.84
CA ALA A 48 -11.92 21.76 2.14
C ALA A 48 -13.02 22.72 1.64
N PRO A 49 -14.09 22.19 0.99
CA PRO A 49 -15.21 23.02 0.60
C PRO A 49 -15.71 23.77 1.84
N ASP A 50 -16.07 25.04 1.65
CA ASP A 50 -16.51 25.87 2.76
C ASP A 50 -17.73 25.21 3.42
N PRO A 51 -17.90 25.20 4.75
CA PRO A 51 -19.04 24.54 5.41
C PRO A 51 -20.40 25.11 4.96
N SER A 52 -20.40 26.31 4.38
CA SER A 52 -21.57 26.95 3.77
C SER A 52 -21.90 26.41 2.37
N GLU A 53 -20.91 25.84 1.67
CA GLU A 53 -21.04 25.22 0.36
C GLU A 53 -21.56 23.79 0.54
N ARG A 54 -22.87 23.67 0.74
CA ARG A 54 -23.52 22.36 0.70
C ARG A 54 -23.34 21.80 -0.71
N VAL A 55 -22.73 20.62 -0.80
CA VAL A 55 -22.66 19.84 -2.04
C VAL A 55 -24.06 19.81 -2.64
N GLN A 56 -24.21 20.38 -3.84
CA GLN A 56 -25.50 20.38 -4.52
C GLN A 56 -25.94 18.92 -4.64
N GLN A 57 -27.08 18.59 -4.03
CA GLN A 57 -27.67 17.29 -4.18
C GLN A 57 -28.01 17.14 -5.66
N ARG A 58 -27.19 16.39 -6.39
CA ARG A 58 -27.51 16.01 -7.76
C ARG A 58 -28.88 15.33 -7.74
N GLU A 59 -29.77 15.75 -8.63
CA GLU A 59 -31.02 15.02 -8.87
C GLU A 59 -30.62 13.68 -9.48
N ILE A 60 -30.58 12.66 -8.62
CA ILE A 60 -30.31 11.29 -9.04
C ILE A 60 -31.64 10.74 -9.54
N ASP A 61 -31.70 10.39 -10.82
CA ASP A 61 -32.86 9.66 -11.32
C ASP A 61 -32.94 8.30 -10.60
N PRO A 62 -34.00 8.03 -9.82
CA PRO A 62 -34.17 6.75 -9.15
C PRO A 62 -34.24 5.60 -10.17
N SER A 63 -34.63 5.86 -11.43
CA SER A 63 -34.60 4.87 -12.50
C SER A 63 -33.19 4.40 -12.88
N ALA A 64 -32.14 5.13 -12.52
CA ALA A 64 -30.75 4.71 -12.72
C ALA A 64 -30.31 3.61 -11.74
N TYR A 65 -31.03 3.46 -10.63
CA TYR A 65 -30.81 2.42 -9.60
C TYR A 65 -31.96 1.41 -9.56
N SER A 66 -33.06 1.69 -10.26
CA SER A 66 -34.08 0.69 -10.57
C SER A 66 -33.46 -0.34 -11.50
N LEU A 67 -33.12 -1.48 -10.91
CA LEU A 67 -33.18 -2.77 -11.57
C LEU A 67 -34.48 -2.78 -12.39
N SER A 68 -34.38 -2.52 -13.70
CA SER A 68 -35.54 -2.46 -14.60
C SER A 68 -36.40 -3.70 -14.34
N SER A 69 -37.72 -3.64 -14.56
CA SER A 69 -38.61 -4.78 -14.34
C SER A 69 -38.20 -6.06 -15.11
N ASN A 70 -37.25 -5.95 -16.05
CA ASN A 70 -36.64 -7.04 -16.80
C ASN A 70 -35.33 -7.59 -16.21
N SER A 71 -34.78 -6.96 -15.17
CA SER A 71 -33.61 -7.47 -14.48
C SER A 71 -34.05 -8.59 -13.54
N LYS A 72 -33.66 -9.81 -13.90
CA LYS A 72 -33.87 -10.98 -13.07
C LYS A 72 -33.04 -10.81 -11.81
N VAL A 73 -33.70 -10.55 -10.68
CA VAL A 73 -33.06 -10.59 -9.36
C VAL A 73 -32.46 -12.00 -9.21
N LEU A 74 -31.13 -12.07 -9.23
CA LEU A 74 -30.44 -13.33 -8.99
C LEU A 74 -30.68 -13.70 -7.53
N THR A 75 -31.36 -14.81 -7.30
CA THR A 75 -31.52 -15.37 -5.95
C THR A 75 -30.22 -16.07 -5.58
N GLU A 76 -29.22 -15.29 -5.21
CA GLU A 76 -28.00 -15.83 -4.61
C GLU A 76 -28.37 -16.45 -3.26
N LYS A 77 -28.05 -17.73 -3.08
CA LYS A 77 -28.12 -18.40 -1.79
C LYS A 77 -26.72 -18.31 -1.20
N PHE A 78 -26.58 -17.53 -0.14
CA PHE A 78 -25.35 -17.55 0.65
C PHE A 78 -25.45 -18.73 1.61
N ASP A 79 -24.38 -19.53 1.71
CA ASP A 79 -24.28 -20.53 2.76
C ASP A 79 -23.97 -19.78 4.06
N GLU A 80 -25.02 -19.49 4.83
CA GLU A 80 -24.90 -18.93 6.17
C GLU A 80 -24.29 -19.99 7.09
N THR A 81 -22.99 -19.91 7.34
CA THR A 81 -22.37 -20.63 8.46
C THR A 81 -22.86 -20.01 9.75
N ASN A 82 -23.57 -20.78 10.58
CA ASN A 82 -24.03 -20.39 11.93
C ASN A 82 -22.88 -20.19 12.95
N GLU A 83 -21.64 -20.08 12.47
CA GLU A 83 -20.44 -19.82 13.27
C GLU A 83 -20.30 -18.31 13.51
N ILE A 84 -21.31 -17.75 14.17
CA ILE A 84 -21.27 -16.36 14.64
C ILE A 84 -20.33 -16.32 15.84
N GLN A 85 -19.04 -16.09 15.61
CA GLN A 85 -18.11 -15.81 16.69
C GLN A 85 -18.45 -14.43 17.24
N SER A 86 -19.10 -14.37 18.40
CA SER A 86 -19.40 -13.11 19.07
C SER A 86 -18.08 -12.39 19.33
N TRP A 87 -17.94 -11.18 18.81
CA TRP A 87 -16.77 -10.35 19.03
C TRP A 87 -16.60 -10.08 20.53
N THR A 88 -15.63 -10.76 21.16
CA THR A 88 -15.22 -10.52 22.56
C THR A 88 -14.04 -9.55 22.64
N GLY A 89 -13.73 -8.83 21.55
CA GLY A 89 -12.60 -7.92 21.46
C GLY A 89 -12.87 -6.57 22.13
N GLY A 90 -12.71 -6.52 23.45
CA GLY A 90 -12.91 -5.31 24.24
C GLY A 90 -12.03 -5.19 25.49
N ASN A 91 -11.01 -6.04 25.67
CA ASN A 91 -9.99 -5.79 26.70
C ASN A 91 -8.64 -5.52 26.03
N THR A 92 -8.16 -4.28 26.15
CA THR A 92 -6.74 -3.95 26.04
C THR A 92 -6.02 -4.46 27.30
N ASP A 93 -5.99 -5.78 27.50
CA ASP A 93 -5.18 -6.41 28.54
C ASP A 93 -4.41 -7.58 27.93
N PHE A 94 -3.13 -7.32 27.64
CA PHE A 94 -2.19 -8.29 27.06
C PHE A 94 -1.53 -9.17 28.14
N SER A 95 -2.08 -9.19 29.36
CA SER A 95 -1.52 -9.94 30.49
C SER A 95 -1.80 -11.44 30.43
N ASP A 96 -2.74 -11.89 29.57
CA ASP A 96 -3.06 -13.31 29.35
C ASP A 96 -2.57 -13.77 27.96
N LEU A 97 -1.31 -13.47 27.66
CA LEU A 97 -0.56 -14.18 26.64
C LEU A 97 0.01 -15.43 27.32
N GLY A 98 -0.77 -16.51 27.32
CA GLY A 98 -0.39 -17.78 27.93
C GLY A 98 1.03 -18.20 27.55
N ASP A 99 1.78 -18.74 28.51
CA ASP A 99 3.16 -19.28 28.57
C ASP A 99 4.07 -19.27 27.31
N GLU A 100 3.97 -18.30 26.41
CA GLU A 100 4.87 -18.12 25.29
C GLU A 100 5.99 -17.18 25.75
N PRO A 101 7.22 -17.69 25.94
CA PRO A 101 8.32 -16.85 26.37
C PRO A 101 8.56 -15.76 25.32
N PRO A 102 8.70 -14.48 25.72
CA PRO A 102 8.88 -13.39 24.79
C PRO A 102 10.15 -13.60 23.95
N PRO A 103 10.13 -13.28 22.65
CA PRO A 103 11.29 -13.45 21.78
C PRO A 103 12.48 -12.62 22.30
N VAL A 104 13.59 -13.31 22.59
CA VAL A 104 14.80 -12.71 23.17
C VAL A 104 15.53 -11.87 22.11
N LYS A 105 16.02 -10.69 22.50
CA LYS A 105 16.83 -9.83 21.62
C LYS A 105 18.12 -10.57 21.21
N ILE A 106 18.32 -10.74 19.91
CA ILE A 106 19.57 -11.24 19.33
C ILE A 106 20.69 -10.27 19.73
N GLY A 107 21.70 -10.77 20.45
CA GLY A 107 22.86 -9.98 20.85
C GLY A 107 23.63 -9.48 19.63
N LYS A 108 24.22 -8.28 19.73
CA LYS A 108 25.04 -7.67 18.66
C LYS A 108 26.07 -8.70 18.17
N SER A 109 25.99 -9.06 16.89
CA SER A 109 27.03 -9.85 16.24
C SER A 109 28.35 -9.08 16.35
N GLN A 110 29.35 -9.77 16.89
CA GLN A 110 30.73 -9.34 16.94
C GLN A 110 31.15 -8.89 15.54
N ALA A 111 31.65 -7.67 15.42
CA ALA A 111 32.15 -7.14 14.16
C ALA A 111 33.43 -7.91 13.83
N ASP A 112 33.35 -8.84 12.87
CA ASP A 112 34.55 -9.38 12.25
C ASP A 112 35.17 -8.28 11.38
N ASP A 113 36.45 -8.05 11.63
CA ASP A 113 37.31 -7.06 10.99
C ASP A 113 37.41 -7.37 9.48
N VAL A 114 36.80 -6.54 8.64
CA VAL A 114 36.90 -6.68 7.18
C VAL A 114 38.09 -5.84 6.72
N GLU A 115 39.20 -6.50 6.41
CA GLU A 115 40.41 -5.85 5.89
C GLU A 115 40.07 -5.09 4.58
N LEU A 116 40.24 -3.76 4.61
CA LEU A 116 40.17 -2.91 3.43
C LEU A 116 41.40 -3.15 2.55
N ILE A 117 41.20 -3.81 1.42
CA ILE A 117 42.19 -3.88 0.34
C ILE A 117 42.36 -2.46 -0.20
N HIS A 118 43.56 -1.88 -0.03
CA HIS A 118 43.96 -0.66 -0.71
C HIS A 118 44.68 -1.07 -2.00
N ASP A 119 44.19 -0.59 -3.14
CA ASP A 119 44.88 -0.69 -4.42
C ASP A 119 45.93 0.44 -4.51
N GLU A 120 47.19 0.08 -4.75
CA GLU A 120 48.26 1.00 -5.19
C GLU A 120 48.10 1.36 -6.67
#